data_AF-A0A1F7PB38-F1
#
_entry.id   AF-A0A1F7PB38-F1
#
_cell.length_a   1.000
_cell.length_b   1.000
_cell.length_c   1.000
_cell.angle_alpha   90.00
_cell.angle_beta   90.00
_cell.angle_gamma   90.00
#
_symmetry.space_group_name_H-M   'P 1'
#
loop_
_entity.id
_entity.type
_entity.pdbx_description
1 polymer ?
#
loop_
_entity_poly.entity_id
_entity_poly.type
_entity_poly.pdbx_seq_one_letter_code
_entity_poly.pdbx_strand_id
1 'polypeptide(L)'
;MAALLEGVPFRIRSLSDYPGIVLPPEGEVSYTDNALGKARAVAAATGALSLADDSGIEVDVLDGRPGLLSARHGGPDLSDAERCAVMLRELAGVPPARRTARYRCVIALCEPGGREATVEGVVEGALLEAPRGGGGFGYDPIFYYPPLRATFAEITAEAKNAVSHRGRALARARALLLRWGADGAPS
;
A
#
# COMPACT_ATOMS: atom_id res chain seq x y z
N MET A 1 4.23 -7.00 6.97
CA MET A 1 3.63 -7.89 5.95
C MET A 1 3.63 -9.36 6.39
N ALA A 2 4.78 -9.95 6.71
CA ALA A 2 4.88 -11.37 7.09
C ALA A 2 3.96 -11.80 8.25
N ALA A 3 3.89 -11.03 9.34
CA ALA A 3 3.00 -11.34 10.48
C ALA A 3 1.51 -11.38 10.10
N LEU A 4 1.07 -10.54 9.16
CA LEU A 4 -0.33 -10.53 8.70
C LEU A 4 -0.67 -11.67 7.75
N LEU A 5 0.34 -12.41 7.26
CA LEU A 5 0.18 -13.59 6.42
C LEU A 5 0.47 -14.87 7.19
N GLU A 6 0.59 -14.80 8.53
CA GLU A 6 0.81 -15.98 9.36
C GLU A 6 -0.34 -16.99 9.23
N GLY A 7 0.01 -18.27 9.20
CA GLY A 7 -0.92 -19.39 9.08
C GLY A 7 -1.47 -19.67 7.68
N VAL A 8 -0.98 -18.98 6.63
CA VAL A 8 -1.26 -19.42 5.25
C VAL A 8 -0.45 -20.69 4.93
N PRO A 9 -0.94 -21.59 4.06
CA PRO A 9 -0.26 -22.84 3.70
C PRO A 9 0.90 -22.62 2.70
N PHE A 10 1.59 -21.49 2.79
CA PHE A 10 2.69 -21.12 1.89
C PHE A 10 3.91 -20.67 2.69
N ARG A 11 5.09 -21.01 2.20
CA ARG A 11 6.34 -20.44 2.70
C ARG A 11 6.60 -19.09 2.04
N ILE A 12 6.61 -18.03 2.84
CA ILE A 12 6.86 -16.67 2.35
C ILE A 12 8.36 -16.46 2.15
N ARG A 13 8.73 -15.89 1.00
CA ARG A 13 10.06 -15.40 0.67
C ARG A 13 9.98 -13.94 0.23
N SER A 14 11.05 -13.20 0.45
CA SER A 14 11.14 -11.81 0.01
C SER A 14 11.71 -11.75 -1.41
N LEU A 15 11.34 -10.73 -2.17
CA LEU A 15 11.98 -10.48 -3.48
C LEU A 15 13.51 -10.28 -3.34
N SER A 16 13.97 -9.78 -2.19
CA SER A 16 15.40 -9.65 -1.88
C SER A 16 16.16 -10.98 -1.89
N ASP A 17 15.46 -12.12 -1.77
CA ASP A 17 16.05 -13.46 -1.83
C ASP A 17 16.35 -13.89 -3.29
N TYR A 18 15.93 -13.08 -4.28
CA TYR A 18 16.06 -13.35 -5.71
C TYR A 18 16.78 -12.21 -6.45
N PRO A 19 18.09 -12.02 -6.19
CA PRO A 19 18.88 -10.99 -6.86
C PRO A 19 18.94 -11.29 -8.37
N GLY A 20 18.28 -10.46 -9.18
CA GLY A 20 18.21 -10.63 -10.64
C GLY A 20 16.81 -10.48 -11.21
N ILE A 21 15.77 -10.54 -10.38
CA ILE A 21 14.41 -10.22 -10.82
C ILE A 21 14.26 -8.70 -10.89
N VAL A 22 13.99 -8.20 -12.09
CA VAL A 22 13.69 -6.79 -12.33
C VAL A 22 12.19 -6.62 -12.43
N LEU A 23 11.64 -5.73 -11.60
CA LEU A 23 10.22 -5.38 -11.66
C LEU A 23 9.95 -4.45 -12.85
N PRO A 24 8.77 -4.56 -13.49
CA PRO A 24 8.39 -3.62 -14.53
C PRO A 24 8.31 -2.19 -13.95
N PRO A 25 8.53 -1.16 -14.78
CA PRO A 25 8.31 0.21 -14.34
C PRO A 25 6.84 0.40 -13.94
N GLU A 26 6.63 1.11 -12.84
CA GLU A 26 5.30 1.56 -12.45
C GLU A 26 4.84 2.69 -13.39
N GLY A 27 3.60 2.58 -13.87
CA GLY A 27 2.95 3.59 -14.69
C GLY A 27 1.94 4.41 -13.91
N GLU A 28 1.37 5.42 -14.57
CA GLU A 28 0.33 6.31 -14.02
C GLU A 28 -1.09 5.87 -14.41
N VAL A 29 -1.28 4.58 -14.74
CA VAL A 29 -2.57 4.05 -15.20
C VAL A 29 -3.47 3.68 -14.03
N SER A 30 -3.08 2.68 -13.22
CA SER A 30 -3.84 2.27 -12.04
C SER A 30 -3.00 1.47 -11.04
N TYR A 31 -3.42 1.46 -9.77
CA TYR A 31 -2.79 0.62 -8.72
C TYR A 31 -2.87 -0.87 -9.06
N THR A 32 -3.98 -1.28 -9.67
CA THR A 32 -4.23 -2.65 -10.10
C THR A 32 -3.22 -3.10 -11.14
N ASP A 33 -2.96 -2.27 -12.17
CA ASP A 33 -2.03 -2.60 -13.25
C ASP A 33 -0.59 -2.70 -12.73
N ASN A 34 -0.19 -1.76 -11.86
CA ASN A 34 1.13 -1.78 -11.24
C ASN A 34 1.31 -3.02 -10.34
N ALA A 35 0.33 -3.34 -9.50
CA ALA A 35 0.38 -4.51 -8.63
C ALA A 35 0.43 -5.81 -9.45
N LEU A 36 -0.43 -5.97 -10.46
CA LEU A 36 -0.44 -7.14 -11.34
C LEU A 36 0.85 -7.27 -12.15
N GLY A 37 1.36 -6.17 -12.70
CA GLY A 37 2.62 -6.17 -13.45
C GLY A 37 3.78 -6.70 -12.60
N LYS A 38 3.89 -6.23 -11.35
CA LYS A 38 4.90 -6.72 -10.39
C LYS A 38 4.68 -8.19 -10.04
N ALA A 39 3.44 -8.59 -9.70
CA ALA A 39 3.14 -9.97 -9.33
C ALA A 39 3.41 -10.96 -10.47
N ARG A 40 2.99 -10.63 -11.70
CA ARG A 40 3.24 -11.42 -12.92
C ARG A 40 4.72 -11.60 -13.21
N ALA A 41 5.50 -10.52 -13.16
CA ALA A 41 6.93 -10.57 -13.43
C ALA A 41 7.65 -11.50 -12.44
N VAL A 42 7.32 -11.41 -11.15
CA VAL A 42 7.91 -12.28 -10.13
C VAL A 42 7.43 -13.73 -10.27
N ALA A 43 6.14 -13.96 -10.55
CA ALA A 43 5.62 -15.31 -10.74
C ALA A 43 6.28 -16.01 -11.94
N ALA A 44 6.42 -15.30 -13.05
CA ALA A 44 7.09 -15.80 -14.26
C ALA A 44 8.57 -16.10 -14.01
N ALA A 45 9.28 -15.22 -13.27
CA ALA A 45 10.70 -15.40 -13.02
C ALA A 45 11.01 -16.50 -11.99
N THR A 46 10.12 -16.72 -11.02
CA THR A 46 10.36 -17.68 -9.93
C THR A 46 9.70 -19.04 -10.14
N GLY A 47 8.70 -19.13 -11.01
CA GLY A 47 7.83 -20.30 -11.09
C GLY A 47 7.03 -20.54 -9.81
N ALA A 48 6.83 -19.52 -8.98
CA ALA A 48 6.09 -19.59 -7.73
C ALA A 48 4.91 -18.61 -7.70
N LEU A 49 3.93 -18.88 -6.84
CA LEU A 49 2.90 -17.91 -6.49
C LEU A 49 3.55 -16.62 -5.98
N SER A 50 3.22 -15.49 -6.60
CA SER A 50 3.71 -14.17 -6.22
C SER A 50 2.60 -13.30 -5.63
N LEU A 51 2.99 -12.46 -4.68
CA LEU A 51 2.19 -11.39 -4.09
C LEU A 51 2.93 -10.07 -4.29
N ALA A 52 2.29 -9.09 -4.91
CA ALA A 52 2.81 -7.72 -5.00
C ALA A 52 1.73 -6.70 -4.65
N ASP A 53 2.12 -5.57 -4.09
CA ASP A 53 1.20 -4.47 -3.79
C ASP A 53 1.57 -3.19 -4.54
N ASP A 54 0.58 -2.35 -4.80
CA ASP A 54 0.77 -0.94 -5.13
C ASP A 54 -0.14 -0.07 -4.27
N SER A 55 0.37 1.08 -3.82
CA SER A 55 -0.31 1.88 -2.81
C SER A 55 0.01 3.36 -2.87
N GLY A 56 -0.93 4.18 -2.42
CA GLY A 56 -0.77 5.63 -2.39
C GLY A 56 -1.80 6.32 -1.53
N ILE A 57 -1.62 7.64 -1.40
CA ILE A 57 -2.56 8.56 -0.78
C ILE A 57 -3.24 9.39 -1.86
N GLU A 58 -4.55 9.50 -1.78
CA GLU A 58 -5.38 10.35 -2.65
C GLU A 58 -6.01 11.45 -1.79
N VAL A 59 -5.92 12.70 -2.25
CA VAL A 59 -6.44 13.87 -1.54
C VAL A 59 -7.54 14.51 -2.36
N ASP A 60 -8.73 14.65 -1.79
CA ASP A 60 -9.94 14.97 -2.56
C ASP A 60 -9.88 16.36 -3.18
N VAL A 61 -9.36 17.36 -2.46
CA VAL A 61 -9.22 18.72 -2.96
C VAL A 61 -8.12 18.87 -4.02
N LEU A 62 -7.28 17.85 -4.19
CA LEU A 62 -6.21 17.78 -5.19
C LEU A 62 -6.59 16.84 -6.35
N ASP A 63 -7.89 16.55 -6.51
CA ASP A 63 -8.42 15.64 -7.53
C ASP A 63 -7.80 14.24 -7.45
N GLY A 64 -7.58 13.74 -6.23
CA GLY A 64 -7.00 12.43 -5.98
C GLY A 64 -5.48 12.37 -6.06
N ARG A 65 -4.79 13.46 -6.39
CA ARG A 65 -3.32 13.51 -6.31
C ARG A 65 -2.84 13.41 -4.85
N PRO A 66 -1.61 12.90 -4.63
CA PRO A 66 -0.62 12.41 -5.60
C PRO A 66 -0.95 11.04 -6.20
N GLY A 67 -1.85 10.26 -5.58
CA GLY A 67 -2.31 9.00 -6.16
C GLY A 67 -1.14 8.03 -6.39
N LEU A 68 -0.99 7.55 -7.63
CA LEU A 68 0.08 6.64 -8.04
C LEU A 68 1.49 7.24 -7.85
N LEU A 69 1.61 8.57 -7.87
CA LEU A 69 2.87 9.28 -7.66
C LEU A 69 3.17 9.56 -6.19
N SER A 70 2.50 8.89 -5.25
CA SER A 70 2.66 9.12 -3.82
C SER A 70 4.11 9.05 -3.34
N ALA A 71 4.90 8.09 -3.83
CA ALA A 71 6.30 7.95 -3.47
C ALA A 71 7.21 9.03 -4.10
N ARG A 72 6.76 9.67 -5.19
CA ARG A 72 7.53 10.65 -6.00
C ARG A 72 6.95 12.07 -5.93
N HIS A 73 5.98 12.30 -5.06
CA HIS A 73 5.32 13.60 -4.95
C HIS A 73 6.34 14.69 -4.60
N GLY A 74 6.40 15.75 -5.40
CA GLY A 74 7.41 16.80 -5.24
C GLY A 74 8.83 16.44 -5.71
N GLY A 75 9.08 15.20 -6.16
CA GLY A 75 10.35 14.76 -6.72
C GLY A 75 10.74 13.34 -6.26
N PRO A 76 11.55 12.61 -7.06
CA PRO A 76 11.96 11.24 -6.75
C PRO A 76 12.93 11.15 -5.56
N ASP A 77 13.71 12.21 -5.29
CA ASP A 77 14.80 12.20 -4.31
C ASP A 77 14.40 12.77 -2.94
N LEU A 78 13.11 13.09 -2.75
CA LEU A 78 12.64 13.65 -1.49
C LEU A 78 12.63 12.58 -0.38
N SER A 79 12.91 13.01 0.85
CA SER A 79 12.58 12.26 2.06
C SER A 79 11.07 12.30 2.35
N ASP A 80 10.61 11.44 3.26
CA ASP A 80 9.20 11.44 3.69
C ASP A 80 8.77 12.77 4.32
N ALA A 81 9.66 13.40 5.08
CA ALA A 81 9.43 14.71 5.68
C ALA A 81 9.29 15.80 4.61
N GLU A 82 10.15 15.79 3.59
CA GLU A 82 10.07 16.75 2.48
C GLU A 82 8.82 16.54 1.63
N ARG A 83 8.44 15.29 1.35
CA ARG A 83 7.15 14.94 0.71
C ARG A 83 5.96 15.46 1.49
N CYS A 84 5.95 15.29 2.81
CA CYS A 84 4.92 15.85 3.68
C CYS A 84 4.89 17.38 3.59
N ALA A 85 6.05 18.03 3.58
CA ALA A 85 6.13 19.49 3.47
C ALA A 85 5.59 20.00 2.12
N VAL A 86 5.84 19.30 1.01
CA VAL A 86 5.24 19.60 -0.30
C VAL A 86 3.72 19.51 -0.22
N MET A 87 3.19 18.40 0.29
CA MET A 87 1.75 18.20 0.46
C MET A 87 1.10 19.30 1.31
N LEU A 88 1.71 19.64 2.46
CA LEU A 88 1.20 20.68 3.34
C LEU A 88 1.20 22.07 2.68
N ARG A 89 2.20 22.36 1.84
CA ARG A 89 2.25 23.60 1.04
C ARG A 89 1.14 23.63 -0.02
N GLU A 90 0.89 22.53 -0.73
CA GLU A 90 -0.21 22.46 -1.71
C GLU A 90 -1.58 22.68 -1.05
N LEU A 91 -1.71 22.27 0.21
CA LEU A 91 -2.94 22.44 0.99
C LEU A 91 -2.97 23.75 1.80
N ALA A 92 -2.03 24.67 1.63
CA ALA A 92 -2.04 25.94 2.36
C ALA A 92 -3.34 26.72 2.07
N GLY A 93 -4.04 27.17 3.12
CA GLY A 93 -5.32 27.87 3.01
C GLY A 93 -6.54 26.99 2.75
N VAL A 94 -6.38 25.67 2.55
CA VAL A 94 -7.51 24.74 2.45
C VAL A 94 -8.10 24.52 3.85
N PRO A 95 -9.40 24.79 4.09
CA PRO A 95 -10.01 24.62 5.40
C PRO A 95 -10.03 23.14 5.81
N PRO A 96 -9.91 22.80 7.11
CA PRO A 96 -9.86 21.42 7.59
C PRO A 96 -10.95 20.50 7.05
N ALA A 97 -12.18 21.00 6.88
CA ALA A 97 -13.32 20.23 6.35
C ALA A 97 -13.14 19.76 4.89
N ARG A 98 -12.21 20.35 4.14
CA ARG A 98 -11.91 19.99 2.73
C ARG A 98 -10.58 19.23 2.58
N ARG A 99 -9.91 18.88 3.68
CA ARG A 99 -8.63 18.15 3.67
C ARG A 99 -8.85 16.64 3.75
N THR A 100 -9.95 16.13 3.22
CA THR A 100 -10.23 14.69 3.22
C THR A 100 -9.24 13.96 2.31
N ALA A 101 -8.79 12.80 2.78
CA ALA A 101 -7.82 11.98 2.08
C ALA A 101 -8.05 10.51 2.40
N ARG A 102 -7.59 9.66 1.50
CA ARG A 102 -7.66 8.20 1.68
C ARG A 102 -6.35 7.58 1.29
N TYR A 103 -5.93 6.58 2.05
CA TYR A 103 -4.92 5.66 1.56
C TYR A 103 -5.58 4.49 0.84
N ARG A 104 -4.98 4.05 -0.25
CA ARG A 104 -5.37 2.85 -1.01
C ARG A 104 -4.19 1.92 -1.17
N CYS A 105 -4.46 0.63 -1.13
CA CYS A 105 -3.51 -0.43 -1.46
C CYS A 105 -4.25 -1.51 -2.25
N VAL A 106 -3.72 -1.84 -3.42
CA VAL A 106 -4.13 -3.02 -4.17
C VAL A 106 -3.03 -4.07 -4.01
N ILE A 107 -3.42 -5.29 -3.68
CA ILE A 107 -2.55 -6.47 -3.67
C ILE A 107 -2.99 -7.37 -4.81
N ALA A 108 -2.02 -7.77 -5.64
CA ALA A 108 -2.18 -8.78 -6.66
C ALA A 108 -1.55 -10.11 -6.23
N LEU A 109 -2.24 -11.20 -6.52
CA LEU A 109 -1.77 -12.58 -6.40
C LEU A 109 -1.72 -13.19 -7.79
N CYS A 110 -0.58 -13.77 -8.17
CA CYS A 110 -0.39 -14.38 -9.50
C CYS A 110 0.31 -15.74 -9.36
N GLU A 111 -0.31 -16.80 -9.89
CA GLU A 111 0.31 -18.11 -10.06
C GLU A 111 0.97 -18.26 -11.44
N PRO A 112 2.04 -19.05 -11.58
CA PRO A 112 2.64 -19.37 -12.88
C PRO A 112 1.66 -20.01 -13.87
N GLY A 113 0.65 -20.73 -13.36
CA GLY A 113 -0.42 -21.34 -14.14
C GLY A 113 -1.48 -20.37 -14.68
N GLY A 114 -1.32 -19.05 -14.46
CA GLY A 114 -2.19 -18.01 -14.98
C GLY A 114 -3.39 -17.65 -14.11
N ARG A 115 -3.56 -18.29 -12.94
CA ARG A 115 -4.55 -17.86 -11.94
C ARG A 115 -4.10 -16.54 -11.32
N GLU A 116 -4.97 -15.55 -11.36
CA GLU A 116 -4.71 -14.23 -10.78
C GLU A 116 -5.91 -13.70 -10.00
N ALA A 117 -5.65 -12.93 -8.96
CA ALA A 117 -6.66 -12.19 -8.23
C ALA A 117 -6.09 -10.88 -7.68
N THR A 118 -6.94 -9.88 -7.53
CA THR A 118 -6.60 -8.65 -6.82
C THR A 118 -7.55 -8.40 -5.67
N VAL A 119 -7.03 -7.77 -4.62
CA VAL A 119 -7.80 -7.28 -3.49
C VAL A 119 -7.37 -5.87 -3.17
N GLU A 120 -8.33 -5.06 -2.75
CA GLU A 120 -8.06 -3.68 -2.36
C GLU A 120 -8.25 -3.51 -0.85
N GLY A 121 -7.52 -2.58 -0.25
CA GLY A 121 -7.80 -1.99 1.04
C GLY A 121 -7.79 -0.46 0.94
N VAL A 122 -8.79 0.18 1.55
CA VAL A 122 -8.91 1.63 1.61
C VAL A 122 -9.08 2.05 3.07
N VAL A 123 -8.47 3.15 3.48
CA VAL A 123 -8.75 3.81 4.77
C VAL A 123 -8.92 5.31 4.56
N GLU A 124 -10.07 5.81 5.01
CA GLU A 124 -10.47 7.21 4.94
C GLU A 124 -9.92 7.99 6.15
N GLY A 125 -9.56 9.25 5.93
CA GLY A 125 -9.04 10.15 6.95
C GLY A 125 -9.01 11.60 6.47
N ALA A 126 -8.17 12.40 7.12
CA ALA A 126 -7.95 13.78 6.75
C ALA A 126 -6.49 14.18 6.93
N LEU A 127 -6.06 15.21 6.22
CA LEU A 127 -4.71 15.76 6.36
C LEU A 127 -4.68 16.93 7.34
N LEU A 128 -3.77 16.85 8.32
CA LEU A 128 -3.50 17.92 9.27
C LEU A 128 -2.82 19.12 8.58
N GLU A 129 -2.72 20.23 9.32
CA GLU A 129 -1.97 21.42 8.92
C GLU A 129 -0.48 21.35 9.32
N ALA A 130 -0.15 20.50 10.29
CA ALA A 130 1.20 20.24 10.76
C ALA A 130 1.37 18.75 11.12
N PRO A 131 2.57 18.18 10.94
CA PRO A 131 2.82 16.80 11.28
C PRO A 131 2.72 16.57 12.79
N ARG A 132 2.24 15.39 13.18
CA ARG A 132 2.24 14.91 14.58
C ARG A 132 2.64 13.43 14.63
N GLY A 133 3.32 13.05 15.72
CA GLY A 133 3.85 11.70 15.92
C GLY A 133 5.25 11.53 15.33
N GLY A 134 5.94 10.46 15.75
CA GLY A 134 7.31 10.14 15.33
C GLY A 134 7.48 8.72 14.77
N GLY A 135 6.39 7.94 14.72
CA GLY A 135 6.38 6.61 14.12
C GLY A 135 5.95 6.62 12.65
N GLY A 136 5.84 5.43 12.06
CA GLY A 136 5.32 5.27 10.71
C GLY A 136 6.30 5.70 9.62
N PHE A 137 5.76 5.99 8.43
CA PHE A 137 6.51 6.40 7.23
C PHE A 137 5.60 7.16 6.25
N GLY A 138 6.20 7.77 5.24
CA GLY A 138 5.49 8.55 4.22
C GLY A 138 4.65 9.66 4.84
N TYR A 139 3.37 9.71 4.48
CA TYR A 139 2.42 10.74 4.95
C TYR A 139 1.76 10.43 6.30
N ASP A 140 2.17 9.37 7.01
CA ASP A 140 1.60 9.01 8.31
C ASP A 140 1.57 10.17 9.32
N PRO A 141 2.59 11.06 9.42
CA PRO A 141 2.58 12.17 10.37
C PRO A 141 1.50 13.23 10.09
N ILE A 142 1.02 13.32 8.85
CA ILE A 142 -0.01 14.28 8.46
C ILE A 142 -1.38 13.62 8.24
N PHE A 143 -1.46 12.29 8.16
CA PHE A 143 -2.71 11.56 7.98
C PHE A 143 -3.40 11.29 9.32
N TYR A 144 -4.43 12.08 9.61
CA TYR A 144 -5.30 11.92 10.77
C TYR A 144 -6.39 10.87 10.51
N TYR A 145 -6.52 9.93 11.44
CA TYR A 145 -7.57 8.91 11.43
C TYR A 145 -8.60 9.21 12.53
N PRO A 146 -9.78 9.78 12.18
CA PRO A 146 -10.77 10.22 13.16
C PRO A 146 -11.19 9.15 14.19
N PRO A 147 -11.40 7.86 13.81
CA PRO A 147 -11.80 6.83 14.77
C PRO A 147 -10.81 6.58 15.92
N LEU A 148 -9.51 6.87 15.72
CA LEU A 148 -8.50 6.76 16.78
C LEU A 148 -8.06 8.11 17.33
N ARG A 149 -8.61 9.21 16.80
CA ARG A 149 -8.27 10.59 17.17
C ARG A 149 -6.76 10.90 17.14
N ALA A 150 -6.03 10.22 16.26
CA ALA A 150 -4.57 10.26 16.17
C ALA A 150 -4.13 10.19 14.70
N THR A 151 -2.92 10.65 14.41
CA THR A 151 -2.27 10.36 13.14
C THR A 151 -1.78 8.92 13.11
N PHE A 152 -1.47 8.40 11.93
CA PHE A 152 -0.84 7.08 11.83
C PHE A 152 0.58 7.05 12.42
N ALA A 153 1.25 8.19 12.56
CA ALA A 153 2.54 8.29 13.23
C ALA A 153 2.44 8.39 14.77
N GLU A 154 1.24 8.58 15.33
CA GLU A 154 0.97 8.66 16.76
C GLU A 154 0.53 7.31 17.37
N ILE A 155 0.27 6.29 16.55
CA ILE A 155 -0.22 4.97 16.98
C ILE A 155 0.84 3.88 16.77
N THR A 156 0.69 2.75 17.48
CA THR A 156 1.62 1.62 17.32
C THR A 156 1.48 0.95 15.95
N ALA A 157 2.50 0.21 15.53
CA ALA A 157 2.47 -0.55 14.29
C ALA A 157 1.33 -1.58 14.28
N GLU A 158 1.05 -2.22 15.41
CA GLU A 158 -0.06 -3.18 15.58
C GLU A 158 -1.41 -2.50 15.38
N ALA A 159 -1.63 -1.35 16.04
CA ALA A 159 -2.87 -0.59 15.89
C ALA A 159 -3.05 -0.10 14.45
N LYS A 160 -1.99 0.39 13.81
CA LYS A 160 -2.02 0.79 12.39
C LYS A 160 -2.33 -0.40 11.49
N ASN A 161 -1.71 -1.56 11.71
CA ASN A 161 -1.94 -2.76 10.91
C ASN A 161 -3.39 -3.26 11.02
N ALA A 162 -4.07 -3.04 12.14
CA ALA A 162 -5.47 -3.42 12.29
C ALA A 162 -6.44 -2.58 11.43
N VAL A 163 -6.11 -1.31 11.15
CA VAL A 163 -7.05 -0.37 10.51
C VAL A 163 -6.61 0.16 9.15
N SER A 164 -5.31 0.10 8.82
CA SER A 164 -4.76 0.70 7.61
C SER A 164 -5.23 0.00 6.33
N HIS A 165 -5.16 0.73 5.21
CA HIS A 165 -5.35 0.21 3.85
C HIS A 165 -4.55 -1.08 3.59
N ARG A 166 -3.25 -1.10 3.91
CA ARG A 166 -2.42 -2.31 3.74
C ARG A 166 -2.87 -3.45 4.64
N GLY A 167 -3.22 -3.17 5.90
CA GLY A 167 -3.78 -4.16 6.82
C GLY A 167 -5.05 -4.82 6.27
N ARG A 168 -5.99 -4.01 5.78
CA ARG A 168 -7.24 -4.46 5.16
C ARG A 168 -7.00 -5.27 3.88
N ALA A 169 -6.09 -4.81 3.01
CA ALA A 169 -5.72 -5.51 1.78
C ALA A 169 -5.08 -6.86 2.09
N LEU A 170 -4.14 -6.91 3.05
CA LEU A 170 -3.47 -8.14 3.47
C LEU A 170 -4.43 -9.14 4.11
N ALA A 171 -5.39 -8.70 4.93
CA ALA A 171 -6.41 -9.58 5.48
C ALA A 171 -7.25 -10.25 4.38
N ARG A 172 -7.60 -9.50 3.33
CA ARG A 172 -8.31 -10.01 2.15
C ARG A 172 -7.44 -10.97 1.33
N ALA A 173 -6.16 -10.63 1.12
CA ALA A 173 -5.20 -11.48 0.42
C ALA A 173 -4.98 -12.80 1.18
N ARG A 174 -4.86 -12.75 2.52
CA ARG A 174 -4.76 -13.93 3.38
C ARG A 174 -5.95 -14.85 3.20
N ALA A 175 -7.17 -14.31 3.16
CA ALA A 175 -8.37 -15.12 2.93
C ALA A 175 -8.37 -15.80 1.55
N LEU A 176 -7.82 -15.16 0.51
CA LEU A 176 -7.61 -15.77 -0.81
C LEU A 176 -6.58 -16.89 -0.75
N LEU A 177 -5.42 -16.64 -0.14
CA LEU A 177 -4.34 -17.62 0.00
C LEU A 177 -4.81 -18.89 0.73
N LEU A 178 -5.59 -18.75 1.81
CA LEU A 178 -6.16 -19.90 2.50
C LEU A 178 -7.07 -20.75 1.60
N ARG A 179 -7.86 -20.11 0.73
CA ARG A 179 -8.70 -20.83 -0.23
C ARG A 179 -7.85 -21.51 -1.30
N TRP A 180 -6.90 -20.79 -1.90
CA TRP A 180 -6.05 -21.35 -2.96
C TRP A 180 -5.22 -22.53 -2.48
N GLY A 181 -4.72 -22.49 -1.24
CA GLY A 181 -4.01 -23.62 -0.65
C GLY A 181 -4.91 -24.83 -0.36
N ALA A 182 -6.20 -24.62 -0.10
CA ALA A 182 -7.17 -25.70 0.06
C ALA A 182 -7.58 -26.33 -1.29
N ASP A 183 -7.59 -25.53 -2.36
CA ASP A 183 -7.95 -25.96 -3.72
C ASP A 183 -6.85 -26.79 -4.42
N GLY A 184 -5.70 -26.96 -3.78
CA GLY A 184 -4.55 -27.72 -4.28
C GLY A 184 -3.61 -26.88 -5.15
N ALA A 185 -2.38 -26.67 -4.67
CA ALA A 185 -1.29 -26.25 -5.56
C ALA A 185 -1.01 -27.40 -6.54
N PRO A 186 -0.85 -27.13 -7.86
CA PRO A 186 -0.34 -28.16 -8.75
C PRO A 186 1.01 -28.62 -8.21
N SER A 187 1.10 -29.92 -7.98
CA SER A 187 2.31 -30.66 -7.58
C SER A 187 3.49 -30.38 -8.49
#